data_AF-A0A317NC34-F1
#
_entry.id   AF-A0A317NC34-F1
#
_cell.length_a   1.000
_cell.length_b   1.000
_cell.length_c   1.000
_cell.angle_alpha   90.00
_cell.angle_beta   90.00
_cell.angle_gamma   90.00
#
_symmetry.space_group_name_H-M   'P 1'
#
loop_
_entity.id
_entity.type
_entity.pdbx_description
1 polymer ?
#
loop_
_entity_poly.entity_id
_entity_poly.type
_entity_poly.pdbx_seq_one_letter_code
_entity_poly.pdbx_strand_id
1 'polypeptide(L)'
;MTSTMPQDGFYAKVRRGLPALIDQWRTLGQGDTDRLALILAETARVARLGQPEATPDGATLVAWTKPEAGDEIPLWAARTATFLLMQMPARPLPGSNDEACAWAYCWLRNRDFTDHESAEAALPDHLREPLATAIKAAWHDRQGLRLI
;
A
#
# COMPACT_ATOMS: atom_id res chain seq x y z
N MET A 1 7.01 -1.11 -32.20
CA MET A 1 7.54 -1.87 -31.04
C MET A 1 6.55 -1.73 -29.91
N THR A 2 5.59 -2.65 -29.85
CA THR A 2 4.59 -2.72 -28.78
C THR A 2 5.18 -3.56 -27.66
N SER A 3 5.69 -2.91 -26.61
CA SER A 3 6.01 -3.62 -25.36
C SER A 3 4.70 -4.08 -24.75
N THR A 4 4.39 -5.35 -24.93
CA THR A 4 3.34 -6.06 -24.21
C THR A 4 3.72 -6.03 -22.74
N MET A 5 3.26 -5.04 -21.97
CA MET A 5 3.29 -5.15 -20.52
C MET A 5 2.50 -6.41 -20.18
N PRO A 6 3.07 -7.39 -19.47
CA PRO A 6 2.29 -8.55 -19.07
C PRO A 6 1.18 -8.02 -18.16
N GLN A 7 -0.08 -8.25 -18.53
CA GLN A 7 -1.25 -7.92 -17.71
C GLN A 7 -1.22 -8.62 -16.32
N ASP A 8 -0.24 -9.50 -16.10
CA ASP A 8 0.07 -10.21 -14.86
C ASP A 8 1.36 -9.74 -14.15
N GLY A 9 1.95 -8.62 -14.57
CA GLY A 9 3.13 -8.04 -13.93
C GLY A 9 2.89 -7.71 -12.45
N PHE A 10 3.98 -7.60 -11.67
CA PHE A 10 3.89 -7.31 -10.22
C PHE A 10 3.07 -6.05 -9.95
N TYR A 11 3.29 -4.97 -10.71
CA TYR A 11 2.53 -3.75 -10.56
C TYR A 11 1.02 -3.89 -10.85
N ALA A 12 0.62 -4.78 -11.77
CA ALA A 12 -0.80 -5.06 -12.00
C ALA A 12 -1.45 -5.72 -10.78
N LYS A 13 -0.74 -6.62 -10.09
CA LYS A 13 -1.18 -7.21 -8.81
C LYS A 13 -1.28 -6.16 -7.71
N VAL A 14 -0.30 -5.26 -7.64
CA VAL A 14 -0.33 -4.11 -6.71
C VAL A 14 -1.61 -3.30 -6.92
N ARG A 15 -1.90 -2.90 -8.16
CA ARG A 15 -3.11 -2.12 -8.50
C ARG A 15 -4.40 -2.80 -8.05
N ARG A 16 -4.53 -4.10 -8.29
CA ARG A 16 -5.67 -4.91 -7.82
C ARG A 16 -5.76 -5.02 -6.29
N GLY A 17 -4.62 -4.94 -5.59
CA GLY A 17 -4.55 -5.00 -4.13
C GLY A 17 -4.78 -3.68 -3.39
N LEU A 18 -4.63 -2.51 -4.05
CA LEU A 18 -4.76 -1.21 -3.39
C LEU A 18 -6.15 -0.98 -2.75
N PRO A 19 -7.28 -1.34 -3.38
CA PRO A 19 -8.59 -1.14 -2.76
C PRO A 19 -8.76 -1.87 -1.43
N ALA A 20 -8.21 -3.10 -1.33
CA ALA A 20 -8.27 -3.89 -0.10
C ALA A 20 -7.47 -3.26 1.06
N LEU A 21 -6.33 -2.62 0.77
CA LEU A 21 -5.58 -1.84 1.76
C LEU A 21 -6.41 -0.68 2.32
N ILE A 22 -7.09 0.07 1.44
CA ILE A 22 -7.94 1.19 1.85
C ILE A 22 -9.15 0.68 2.65
N ASP A 23 -9.75 -0.44 2.22
CA ASP A 23 -10.88 -1.04 2.94
C ASP A 23 -10.48 -1.57 4.32
N GLN A 24 -9.28 -2.13 4.44
CA GLN A 24 -8.77 -2.58 5.73
C GLN A 24 -8.54 -1.40 6.69
N TRP A 25 -8.00 -0.28 6.20
CA TRP A 25 -7.93 0.97 6.97
C TRP A 25 -9.31 1.45 7.38
N ARG A 26 -10.26 1.48 6.44
CA ARG A 26 -11.65 1.90 6.70
C ARG A 26 -12.33 1.04 7.77
N THR A 27 -12.10 -0.26 7.73
CA THR A 27 -12.73 -1.24 8.63
C THR A 27 -12.10 -1.22 10.03
N LEU A 28 -10.78 -1.09 10.13
CA LEU A 28 -10.07 -1.16 11.41
C LEU A 28 -9.90 0.21 12.09
N GLY A 29 -9.93 1.31 11.33
CA GLY A 29 -9.61 2.67 11.80
C GLY A 29 -10.58 3.26 12.83
N GLN A 30 -11.73 2.61 13.08
CA GLN A 30 -12.73 3.00 14.09
C GLN A 30 -13.07 4.50 14.08
N GLY A 31 -13.73 4.96 13.02
CA GLY A 31 -14.22 6.32 12.86
C GLY A 31 -15.22 6.43 11.71
N ASP A 32 -15.90 7.57 11.61
CA ASP A 32 -16.66 7.89 10.40
C ASP A 32 -15.71 8.07 9.20
N THR A 33 -16.26 7.90 7.99
CA THR A 33 -15.45 7.86 6.76
C THR A 33 -14.75 9.18 6.47
N ASP A 34 -15.35 10.33 6.81
CA ASP A 34 -14.73 11.64 6.63
C ASP A 34 -13.53 11.81 7.55
N ARG A 35 -13.65 11.40 8.82
CA ARG A 35 -12.55 11.44 9.77
C ARG A 35 -11.40 10.52 9.36
N LEU A 36 -11.70 9.31 8.87
CA LEU A 36 -10.68 8.39 8.38
C LEU A 36 -9.96 8.92 7.14
N ALA A 37 -10.69 9.62 6.26
CA ALA A 37 -10.12 10.26 5.08
C ALA A 37 -9.18 11.43 5.46
N LEU A 38 -9.60 12.25 6.44
CA LEU A 38 -8.79 13.31 7.02
C LEU A 38 -7.51 12.78 7.66
N ILE A 39 -7.61 11.76 8.53
CA ILE A 39 -6.44 11.14 9.19
C ILE A 39 -5.46 10.63 8.13
N LEU A 40 -5.96 10.00 7.07
CA LEU A 40 -5.13 9.50 5.98
C LEU A 40 -4.36 10.64 5.29
N ALA A 41 -5.03 11.74 4.94
CA ALA A 41 -4.37 12.87 4.29
C ALA A 41 -3.38 13.61 5.20
N GLU A 42 -3.75 13.89 6.45
CA GLU A 42 -2.84 14.58 7.38
C GLU A 42 -1.63 13.72 7.72
N THR A 43 -1.83 12.43 7.91
CA THR A 43 -0.70 11.50 8.14
C THR A 43 0.23 11.48 6.94
N ALA A 44 -0.30 11.50 5.71
CA ALA A 44 0.53 11.54 4.50
C ALA A 44 1.44 12.77 4.49
N ARG A 45 0.90 13.95 4.84
CA ARG A 45 1.65 15.21 4.92
C ARG A 45 2.71 15.17 6.01
N VAL A 46 2.32 14.81 7.23
CA VAL A 46 3.21 14.82 8.40
C VAL A 46 4.34 13.78 8.27
N ALA A 47 4.01 12.57 7.82
CA ALA A 47 4.97 11.48 7.63
C ALA A 47 5.72 11.55 6.28
N ARG A 48 5.44 12.56 5.45
CA ARG A 48 6.05 12.76 4.11
C ARG A 48 5.88 11.55 3.18
N LEU A 49 4.73 10.89 3.24
CA LEU A 49 4.38 9.71 2.42
C LEU A 49 3.75 10.10 1.06
N GLY A 50 3.75 11.39 0.77
CA GLY A 50 3.21 12.02 -0.43
C GLY A 50 2.55 13.35 -0.07
N GLN A 51 2.03 14.04 -1.08
CA GLN A 51 1.34 15.32 -0.88
C GLN A 51 -0.07 15.20 -1.46
N PRO A 52 -1.10 15.05 -0.61
CA PRO A 52 -2.48 15.20 -1.04
C PRO A 52 -2.73 16.64 -1.51
N GLU A 53 -3.16 16.81 -2.76
CA GLU A 53 -3.55 18.12 -3.31
C GLU A 53 -4.74 18.71 -2.54
N ALA A 54 -5.70 17.85 -2.19
CA ALA A 54 -6.81 18.13 -1.30
C ALA A 54 -6.98 16.98 -0.31
N THR A 55 -7.63 17.26 0.81
CA THR A 55 -8.09 16.21 1.73
C THR A 55 -9.32 15.54 1.10
N PRO A 56 -9.30 14.21 0.87
CA PRO A 56 -10.47 13.50 0.35
C PRO A 56 -11.59 13.50 1.39
N ASP A 57 -12.82 13.45 0.91
CA ASP A 57 -13.99 13.23 1.75
C ASP A 57 -14.24 11.73 1.97
N GLY A 58 -15.19 11.40 2.84
CA GLY A 58 -15.57 10.03 3.14
C GLY A 58 -16.13 9.29 1.92
N ALA A 59 -16.81 9.99 1.00
CA ALA A 59 -17.33 9.41 -0.22
C ALA A 59 -16.19 8.95 -1.16
N THR A 60 -15.15 9.76 -1.29
CA THR A 60 -13.92 9.42 -2.04
C THR A 60 -13.22 8.23 -1.41
N LEU A 61 -13.11 8.20 -0.07
CA LEU A 61 -12.51 7.06 0.64
C LEU A 61 -13.29 5.76 0.38
N VAL A 62 -14.62 5.80 0.38
CA VAL A 62 -15.47 4.64 0.05
C VAL A 62 -15.36 4.25 -1.42
N ALA A 63 -15.24 5.22 -2.34
CA ALA A 63 -15.02 4.91 -3.76
C ALA A 63 -13.72 4.13 -3.97
N TRP A 64 -12.66 4.49 -3.23
CA TRP A 64 -11.37 3.80 -3.26
C TRP A 64 -11.38 2.37 -2.72
N THR A 65 -12.43 1.92 -2.00
CA THR A 65 -12.51 0.52 -1.55
C THR A 65 -13.07 -0.40 -2.63
N LYS A 66 -13.57 0.13 -3.75
CA LYS A 66 -14.15 -0.68 -4.83
C LYS A 66 -13.05 -1.44 -5.59
N PRO A 67 -13.26 -2.72 -5.95
CA PRO A 67 -12.24 -3.54 -6.62
C PRO A 67 -11.64 -2.92 -7.88
N GLU A 68 -12.44 -2.16 -8.63
CA GLU A 68 -12.05 -1.48 -9.86
C GLU A 68 -11.26 -0.17 -9.65
N ALA A 69 -11.21 0.36 -8.42
CA ALA A 69 -10.62 1.68 -8.13
C ALA A 69 -9.09 1.70 -8.12
N GLY A 70 -8.40 0.57 -8.38
CA GLY A 70 -6.94 0.45 -8.23
C GLY A 70 -6.12 1.52 -8.95
N ASP A 71 -6.55 1.95 -10.14
CA ASP A 71 -5.88 3.00 -10.91
C ASP A 71 -6.23 4.42 -10.44
N GLU A 72 -7.37 4.59 -9.77
CA GLU A 72 -7.87 5.86 -9.25
C GLU A 72 -7.29 6.20 -7.87
N ILE A 73 -6.81 5.19 -7.12
CA ILE A 73 -6.22 5.38 -5.80
C ILE A 73 -4.86 6.09 -5.93
N PRO A 74 -4.70 7.28 -5.34
CA PRO A 74 -3.41 7.95 -5.28
C PRO A 74 -2.42 7.12 -4.46
N LEU A 75 -1.19 6.99 -4.94
CA LEU A 75 -0.19 6.17 -4.25
C LEU A 75 0.09 6.64 -2.81
N TRP A 76 -0.01 7.95 -2.54
CA TRP A 76 0.15 8.46 -1.17
C TRP A 76 -0.91 7.89 -0.22
N ALA A 77 -2.13 7.63 -0.68
CA ALA A 77 -3.23 7.12 0.13
C ALA A 77 -2.94 5.68 0.57
N ALA A 78 -2.59 4.81 -0.39
CA ALA A 78 -2.20 3.43 -0.10
C ALA A 78 -0.94 3.33 0.77
N ARG A 79 0.09 4.14 0.48
CA ARG A 79 1.31 4.24 1.30
C ARG A 79 1.00 4.60 2.74
N THR A 80 0.08 5.54 2.94
CA THR A 80 -0.30 6.01 4.27
C THR A 80 -1.17 4.98 4.99
N ALA A 81 -2.09 4.31 4.29
CA ALA A 81 -2.87 3.22 4.86
C ALA A 81 -1.94 2.09 5.36
N THR A 82 -0.97 1.66 4.54
CA THR A 82 0.05 0.68 4.95
C THR A 82 0.83 1.16 6.17
N PHE A 83 1.27 2.41 6.19
CA PHE A 83 1.99 2.98 7.35
C PHE A 83 1.15 2.89 8.63
N LEU A 84 -0.13 3.26 8.58
CA LEU A 84 -1.03 3.21 9.73
C LEU A 84 -1.33 1.77 10.17
N LEU A 85 -1.67 0.89 9.22
CA LEU A 85 -2.04 -0.52 9.48
C LEU A 85 -0.91 -1.29 10.17
N MET A 86 0.36 -1.07 9.78
CA MET A 86 1.54 -1.71 10.41
C MET A 86 1.69 -1.39 11.90
N GLN A 87 1.11 -0.29 12.36
CA GLN A 87 1.22 0.19 13.74
C GLN A 87 -0.02 -0.18 14.58
N MET A 88 -1.05 -0.79 13.97
CA MET A 88 -2.30 -1.09 14.68
C MET A 88 -2.12 -2.25 15.67
N PRO A 89 -2.66 -2.14 16.90
CA PRO A 89 -2.66 -3.24 17.86
C PRO A 89 -3.37 -4.50 17.37
N ALA A 90 -4.32 -4.35 16.44
CA ALA A 90 -5.08 -5.44 15.83
C ALA A 90 -4.21 -6.36 14.95
N ARG A 91 -2.97 -5.98 14.61
CA ARG A 91 -2.03 -6.75 13.79
C ARG A 91 -2.65 -7.26 12.48
N PRO A 92 -3.17 -6.35 11.63
CA PRO A 92 -3.79 -6.73 10.38
C PRO A 92 -2.84 -7.52 9.49
N LEU A 93 -3.39 -8.50 8.76
CA LEU A 93 -2.69 -9.30 7.77
C LEU A 93 -3.32 -9.07 6.39
N PRO A 94 -2.57 -9.22 5.29
CA PRO A 94 -3.17 -9.20 3.96
C PRO A 94 -4.17 -10.36 3.81
N GLY A 95 -5.35 -10.07 3.27
CA GLY A 95 -6.40 -11.05 3.00
C GLY A 95 -6.26 -11.77 1.65
N SER A 96 -5.35 -11.32 0.78
CA SER A 96 -5.09 -11.94 -0.53
C SER A 96 -3.66 -11.71 -1.02
N ASN A 97 -3.26 -12.45 -2.07
CA ASN A 97 -1.96 -12.27 -2.71
C ASN A 97 -1.80 -10.89 -3.37
N ASP A 98 -2.85 -10.36 -3.99
CA ASP A 98 -2.82 -9.03 -4.61
C ASP A 98 -2.67 -7.95 -3.52
N GLU A 99 -3.39 -8.09 -2.41
CA GLU A 99 -3.23 -7.20 -1.24
C GLU A 99 -1.82 -7.30 -0.65
N ALA A 100 -1.26 -8.51 -0.48
CA ALA A 100 0.12 -8.69 -0.02
C ALA A 100 1.15 -7.99 -0.94
N CYS A 101 0.93 -8.04 -2.26
CA CYS A 101 1.76 -7.29 -3.22
C CYS A 101 1.66 -5.78 -2.99
N ALA A 102 0.46 -5.27 -2.75
CA ALA A 102 0.23 -3.85 -2.46
C ALA A 102 0.89 -3.40 -1.14
N TRP A 103 0.77 -4.21 -0.08
CA TRP A 103 1.48 -4.03 1.19
C TRP A 103 3.00 -3.92 0.99
N ALA A 104 3.59 -4.90 0.30
CA ALA A 104 5.02 -4.93 0.04
C ALA A 104 5.50 -3.73 -0.82
N TYR A 105 4.74 -3.39 -1.85
CA TYR A 105 5.04 -2.25 -2.74
C TYR A 105 5.04 -0.91 -1.98
N CYS A 106 4.05 -0.72 -1.11
CA CYS A 106 3.92 0.49 -0.28
C CYS A 106 5.00 0.54 0.81
N TRP A 107 5.27 -0.58 1.48
CA TRP A 107 6.32 -0.70 2.49
C TRP A 107 7.69 -0.26 1.97
N LEU A 108 8.11 -0.81 0.82
CA LEU A 108 9.39 -0.47 0.20
C LEU A 108 9.48 1.00 -0.24
N ARG A 109 8.36 1.70 -0.38
CA ARG A 109 8.32 3.13 -0.74
C ARG A 109 8.17 4.04 0.47
N ASN A 110 7.79 3.52 1.63
CA ASN A 110 7.66 4.33 2.84
C ASN A 110 9.02 4.59 3.51
N ARG A 111 10.02 3.76 3.19
CA ARG A 111 11.36 3.84 3.77
C ARG A 111 12.42 3.45 2.74
N ASP A 112 13.63 3.95 2.96
CA ASP A 112 14.79 3.51 2.21
C ASP A 112 15.43 2.30 2.88
N PHE A 113 15.76 1.32 2.03
CA PHE A 113 16.42 0.08 2.43
C PHE A 113 17.60 -0.15 1.50
N THR A 114 18.69 -0.68 2.04
CA THR A 114 19.92 -0.97 1.29
C THR A 114 19.80 -2.26 0.48
N ASP A 115 19.06 -3.23 1.01
CA ASP A 115 18.95 -4.59 0.49
C ASP A 115 17.60 -5.22 0.88
N HIS A 116 17.32 -6.38 0.29
CA HIS A 116 16.10 -7.13 0.56
C HIS A 116 15.99 -7.56 2.03
N GLU A 117 17.09 -8.02 2.62
CA GLU A 117 17.11 -8.58 3.98
C GLU A 117 16.78 -7.54 5.04
N SER A 118 17.31 -6.32 4.91
CA SER A 118 17.00 -5.18 5.77
C SER A 118 15.54 -4.74 5.65
N ALA A 119 14.97 -4.80 4.44
CA ALA A 119 13.55 -4.51 4.23
C ALA A 119 12.62 -5.53 4.89
N GLU A 120 12.97 -6.82 4.83
CA GLU A 120 12.22 -7.91 5.48
C GLU A 120 12.37 -7.88 7.00
N ALA A 121 13.60 -7.71 7.51
CA ALA A 121 13.88 -7.68 8.95
C ALA A 121 13.18 -6.50 9.66
N ALA A 122 13.02 -5.37 8.97
CA ALA A 122 12.35 -4.19 9.50
C ALA A 122 10.82 -4.29 9.54
N LEU A 123 10.21 -5.34 8.98
CA LEU A 123 8.77 -5.57 9.13
C LEU A 123 8.40 -5.91 10.57
N PRO A 124 7.20 -5.51 11.03
CA PRO A 124 6.60 -6.07 12.23
C PRO A 124 6.55 -7.60 12.17
N ASP A 125 6.80 -8.27 13.30
CA ASP A 125 6.94 -9.74 13.34
C ASP A 125 5.76 -10.49 12.70
N HIS A 126 4.53 -10.01 12.94
CA HIS A 126 3.30 -10.61 12.39
C HIS A 126 3.18 -10.51 10.86
N LEU A 127 3.96 -9.64 10.21
CA LEU A 127 3.95 -9.43 8.77
C LEU A 127 5.13 -10.06 8.03
N ARG A 128 6.16 -10.54 8.73
CA ARG A 128 7.34 -11.13 8.07
C ARG A 128 6.98 -12.32 7.20
N GLU A 129 6.37 -13.35 7.79
CA GLU A 129 5.98 -14.55 7.05
C GLU A 129 4.91 -14.26 5.98
N PRO A 130 3.80 -13.55 6.28
CA PRO A 130 2.76 -13.26 5.28
C PRO A 130 3.25 -12.44 4.09
N LEU A 131 4.27 -11.59 4.27
CA LEU A 131 4.79 -10.72 3.21
C LEU A 131 6.09 -11.22 2.57
N ALA A 132 6.73 -12.29 3.07
CA ALA A 132 8.06 -12.73 2.60
C ALA A 132 8.15 -12.85 1.07
N THR A 133 7.21 -13.57 0.45
CA THR A 133 7.16 -13.74 -1.01
C THR A 133 6.89 -12.40 -1.73
N ALA A 134 5.98 -11.59 -1.21
CA ALA A 134 5.58 -10.33 -1.82
C ALA A 134 6.71 -9.28 -1.74
N ILE A 135 7.46 -9.23 -0.64
CA ILE A 135 8.62 -8.34 -0.44
C ILE A 135 9.74 -8.69 -1.42
N LYS A 136 10.04 -9.97 -1.60
CA LYS A 136 11.00 -10.41 -2.59
C LYS A 136 10.61 -9.98 -4.01
N ALA A 137 9.35 -10.20 -4.38
CA ALA A 137 8.83 -9.78 -5.68
C ALA A 137 8.88 -8.26 -5.86
N ALA A 138 8.45 -7.49 -4.85
CA ALA A 138 8.49 -6.04 -4.85
C ALA A 138 9.92 -5.48 -4.94
N TRP A 139 10.88 -6.17 -4.32
CA TRP A 139 12.29 -5.80 -4.39
C TRP A 139 12.84 -5.98 -5.81
N HIS A 140 12.58 -7.13 -6.44
CA HIS A 140 12.97 -7.38 -7.82
C HIS A 140 12.36 -6.36 -8.79
N ASP A 141 11.07 -6.05 -8.63
CA ASP A 141 10.38 -5.00 -9.41
C ASP A 141 11.07 -3.63 -9.23
N ARG A 142 11.37 -3.24 -7.98
CA ARG A 142 12.08 -1.98 -7.67
C ARG A 142 13.46 -1.90 -8.31
N GLN A 143 14.23 -2.99 -8.34
CA GLN A 143 15.54 -3.00 -8.98
C GLN A 143 15.44 -3.00 -10.51
N GLY A 144 14.45 -3.69 -11.08
CA GLY A 144 14.18 -3.66 -12.52
C GLY A 144 13.88 -2.25 -13.04
N LEU A 145 13.18 -1.43 -12.24
CA LEU A 145 12.92 -0.02 -12.55
C LEU A 145 14.15 0.89 -12.44
N ARG A 146 15.22 0.47 -11.73
CA ARG A 146 16.46 1.25 -11.59
C ARG A 146 17.49 0.97 -12.69
N LEU A 147 17.29 -0.09 -13.48
CA LEU A 147 18.20 -0.52 -14.54
C LEU A 147 17.82 0.03 -15.93
N ILE A 148 16.79 0.88 -16.02
CA ILE A 148 16.30 1.54 -17.25
C ILE A 148 16.69 3.01 -17.22
#